data_AF-A0A0Q6TIS4-F1
#
_entry.id   AF-A0A0Q6TIS4-F1
#
_cell.length_a   1.000
_cell.length_b   1.000
_cell.length_c   1.000
_cell.angle_alpha   90.00
_cell.angle_beta   90.00
_cell.angle_gamma   90.00
#
_symmetry.space_group_name_H-M   'P 1'
#
loop_
_entity.id
_entity.type
_entity.pdbx_description
1 polymer ?
#
loop_
_entity_poly.entity_id
_entity_poly.type
_entity_poly.pdbx_seq_one_letter_code
_entity_poly.pdbx_strand_id
1 'polypeptide(L)'
;MATESALAMVERGLTVDVPLMNSLGLLHGDAHHGNILTDGQRLYFADLGLATSARFALSTDELSYLHHNASLDRGYALAKWVNWLVKAFAPAVDRPLDRYDLVRAAAQGQAMHQLVPGIPSNVAAIVHRHASVATVINDFYVKLHSEDRRTPYPRDQLEALLWGTASAT
;
A
#
# COMPACT_ATOMS: atom_id res chain seq x y z
N MET A 1 -3.68 0.47 -23.53
CA MET A 1 -3.43 -0.77 -24.29
C MET A 1 -2.46 -1.73 -23.56
N ALA A 2 -1.12 -1.61 -23.60
CA ALA A 2 -0.24 -2.51 -22.82
C ALA A 2 0.03 -2.03 -21.38
N THR A 3 0.49 -0.78 -21.20
CA THR A 3 0.73 -0.17 -19.88
C THR A 3 -0.51 -0.17 -19.00
N GLU A 4 -1.67 0.10 -19.60
CA GLU A 4 -2.95 0.08 -18.91
C GLU A 4 -3.33 -1.32 -18.42
N SER A 5 -3.13 -2.35 -19.24
CA SER A 5 -3.33 -3.74 -18.82
C SER A 5 -2.38 -4.15 -17.69
N ALA A 6 -1.12 -3.70 -17.76
CA ALA A 6 -0.13 -3.96 -16.71
C ALA A 6 -0.50 -3.26 -15.38
N LEU A 7 -0.88 -1.98 -15.43
CA LEU A 7 -1.35 -1.23 -14.25
C LEU A 7 -2.56 -1.91 -13.61
N ALA A 8 -3.51 -2.36 -14.43
CA ALA A 8 -4.70 -3.06 -13.96
C ALA A 8 -4.37 -4.45 -13.38
N MET A 9 -3.41 -5.18 -13.96
CA MET A 9 -2.93 -6.46 -13.43
C MET A 9 -2.27 -6.28 -12.05
N VAL A 10 -1.36 -5.32 -11.93
CA VAL A 10 -0.69 -5.02 -10.65
C VAL A 10 -1.72 -4.60 -9.61
N GLU A 11 -2.60 -3.66 -9.93
CA GLU A 11 -3.62 -3.20 -9.00
C GLU A 11 -4.53 -4.33 -8.53
N ARG A 12 -4.99 -5.20 -9.44
CA ARG A 12 -5.76 -6.39 -9.06
C ARG A 12 -4.96 -7.32 -8.16
N GLY A 13 -3.71 -7.63 -8.49
CA GLY A 13 -2.90 -8.52 -7.68
C GLY A 13 -2.64 -7.96 -6.28
N LEU A 14 -2.38 -6.65 -6.14
CA LEU A 14 -2.23 -6.01 -4.82
C LEU A 14 -3.54 -5.98 -4.02
N THR A 15 -4.69 -5.88 -4.69
CA THR A 15 -6.00 -5.80 -4.02
C THR A 15 -6.68 -7.15 -3.80
N VAL A 16 -6.22 -8.21 -4.47
CA VAL A 16 -6.78 -9.57 -4.40
C VAL A 16 -5.78 -10.57 -3.80
N ASP A 17 -4.56 -10.63 -4.31
CA ASP A 17 -3.60 -11.68 -3.95
C ASP A 17 -2.99 -11.43 -2.56
N VAL A 18 -2.74 -10.17 -2.17
CA VAL A 18 -2.27 -9.85 -0.80
C VAL A 18 -3.33 -10.22 0.25
N PRO A 19 -4.61 -9.79 0.13
CA PRO A 19 -5.65 -10.25 1.04
C PRO A 19 -5.84 -11.77 1.04
N LEU A 20 -5.74 -12.43 -0.12
CA LEU A 20 -5.85 -13.88 -0.22
C LEU A 20 -4.73 -14.56 0.57
N MET A 21 -3.48 -14.14 0.37
CA MET A 21 -2.33 -14.62 1.13
C MET A 21 -2.54 -14.47 2.64
N ASN A 22 -3.01 -13.29 3.08
CA ASN A 22 -3.32 -13.03 4.49
C ASN A 22 -4.46 -13.92 5.01
N SER A 23 -5.53 -14.14 4.22
CA SER A 23 -6.66 -15.00 4.60
C SER A 23 -6.28 -16.47 4.74
N LEU A 24 -5.26 -16.93 4.01
CA LEU A 24 -4.69 -18.27 4.14
C LEU A 24 -3.83 -18.43 5.40
N GLY A 25 -3.62 -17.34 6.14
CA GLY A 25 -2.87 -17.27 7.39
C GLY A 25 -1.40 -16.93 7.20
N LEU A 26 -0.98 -16.42 6.04
CA LEU A 26 0.38 -15.97 5.78
C LEU A 26 0.43 -14.44 5.73
N LEU A 27 1.16 -13.84 6.66
CA LEU A 27 1.52 -12.42 6.60
C LEU A 27 2.96 -12.33 6.12
N HIS A 28 3.24 -11.54 5.10
CA HIS A 28 4.54 -11.41 4.48
C HIS A 28 5.49 -10.51 5.28
N GLY A 29 4.98 -9.43 5.88
CA GLY A 29 5.75 -8.50 6.71
C GLY A 29 6.60 -7.49 5.93
N ASP A 30 6.82 -7.68 4.62
CA ASP A 30 7.60 -6.77 3.77
C ASP A 30 7.23 -6.86 2.27
N ALA A 31 5.93 -6.78 1.98
CA ALA A 31 5.39 -6.89 0.62
C ALA A 31 5.63 -5.61 -0.25
N HIS A 32 6.87 -5.15 -0.38
CA HIS A 32 7.24 -4.04 -1.26
C HIS A 32 7.52 -4.50 -2.70
N HIS A 33 7.57 -3.59 -3.68
CA HIS A 33 7.74 -3.95 -5.10
C HIS A 33 8.98 -4.77 -5.44
N GLY A 34 10.08 -4.65 -4.68
CA GLY A 34 11.27 -5.50 -4.87
C GLY A 34 11.04 -6.98 -4.54
N ASN A 35 10.02 -7.29 -3.75
CA ASN A 35 9.65 -8.64 -3.30
C ASN A 35 8.41 -9.15 -4.05
N ILE A 36 7.91 -8.39 -5.03
CA ILE A 36 6.76 -8.75 -5.86
C ILE A 36 7.24 -8.90 -7.30
N LEU A 37 7.21 -10.13 -7.79
CA LEU A 37 7.64 -10.50 -9.14
C LEU A 37 6.41 -10.72 -10.03
N THR A 38 6.61 -10.69 -11.35
CA THR A 38 5.54 -11.01 -12.30
C THR A 38 6.10 -11.67 -13.55
N ASP A 39 5.30 -12.58 -14.13
CA ASP A 39 5.50 -13.16 -15.46
C ASP A 39 4.71 -12.42 -16.55
N GLY A 40 4.07 -11.30 -16.19
CA GLY A 40 3.16 -10.53 -17.05
C GLY A 40 1.70 -10.99 -17.00
N GLN A 41 1.38 -12.10 -16.32
CA GLN A 41 0.02 -12.60 -16.14
C GLN A 41 -0.47 -12.49 -14.69
N ARG A 42 0.42 -12.73 -13.72
CA ARG A 42 0.10 -12.66 -12.28
C ARG A 42 1.26 -12.15 -11.45
N LEU A 43 0.98 -11.88 -10.17
CA LEU A 43 2.00 -11.52 -9.19
C LEU A 43 2.50 -12.76 -8.44
N TYR A 44 3.77 -12.72 -8.05
CA TYR A 44 4.41 -13.69 -7.17
C TYR A 44 5.06 -12.96 -6.01
N PHE A 45 4.84 -13.44 -4.80
CA PHE A 45 5.46 -12.89 -3.59
C PHE A 45 6.69 -13.70 -3.24
N ALA A 46 7.83 -13.02 -3.17
CA ALA A 46 9.15 -13.59 -2.90
C ALA A 46 9.72 -13.00 -1.61
N ASP A 47 10.87 -13.52 -1.18
CA ASP A 47 11.53 -13.12 0.07
C ASP A 47 10.61 -13.21 1.30
N LEU A 48 10.30 -14.45 1.67
CA LEU A 48 9.48 -14.77 2.83
C LEU A 48 10.29 -14.75 4.15
N GLY A 49 11.44 -14.07 4.19
CA GLY A 49 12.33 -14.04 5.36
C GLY A 49 11.70 -13.41 6.61
N LEU A 50 10.71 -12.54 6.43
CA LEU A 50 9.93 -11.91 7.51
C LEU A 50 8.50 -12.45 7.62
N ALA A 51 8.15 -13.45 6.80
CA ALA A 51 6.79 -13.95 6.77
C ALA A 51 6.44 -14.72 8.05
N THR A 52 5.22 -14.52 8.55
CA THR A 52 4.74 -15.13 9.80
C THR A 52 3.31 -15.64 9.67
N SER A 53 2.91 -16.47 10.63
CA SER A 53 1.58 -17.06 10.71
C SER A 53 1.20 -17.31 12.16
N ALA A 54 -0.08 -17.11 12.48
CA ALA A 54 -0.64 -17.53 13.78
C ALA A 54 -0.57 -19.05 14.02
N ARG A 55 -0.20 -19.84 13.00
CA ARG A 55 0.05 -21.29 13.11
C ARG A 55 1.45 -21.63 13.63
N PHE A 56 2.35 -20.66 13.71
CA PHE A 56 3.68 -20.86 14.28
C PHE A 56 3.64 -20.86 15.81
N ALA A 57 4.71 -21.35 16.43
CA ALA A 57 4.90 -21.28 17.87
C ALA A 57 5.32 -19.85 18.26
N LEU A 58 4.35 -18.95 18.29
CA LEU A 58 4.53 -17.54 18.65
C LEU A 58 4.36 -17.35 20.16
N SER A 59 5.13 -16.43 20.73
CA SER A 59 4.87 -15.85 22.06
C SER A 59 3.59 -15.03 22.06
N THR A 60 3.08 -14.71 23.25
CA THR A 60 1.90 -13.83 23.42
C THR A 60 2.11 -12.46 22.75
N ASP A 61 3.32 -11.90 22.86
CA ASP A 61 3.63 -10.59 22.29
C ASP A 61 3.67 -10.63 20.76
N GLU A 62 4.23 -11.69 20.17
CA GLU A 62 4.26 -11.88 18.72
C GLU A 62 2.86 -12.10 18.13
N LEU A 63 2.01 -12.87 18.83
CA LEU A 63 0.61 -13.06 18.42
C LEU A 63 -0.18 -11.73 18.52
N SER A 64 0.04 -10.96 19.59
CA SER A 64 -0.53 -9.63 19.74
C SER A 64 -0.09 -8.69 18.62
N TYR A 65 1.21 -8.69 18.29
CA TYR A 65 1.76 -7.94 17.15
C TYR A 65 1.09 -8.35 15.83
N LEU A 66 0.99 -9.66 15.55
CA LEU A 66 0.38 -10.18 14.33
C LEU A 66 -1.07 -9.72 14.20
N HIS A 67 -1.85 -9.82 15.27
CA HIS A 67 -3.21 -9.30 15.28
C HIS A 67 -3.22 -7.79 15.03
N HIS A 68 -2.45 -7.00 15.80
CA HIS A 68 -2.45 -5.55 15.68
C HIS A 68 -2.01 -5.03 14.30
N ASN A 69 -1.21 -5.81 13.57
CA ASN A 69 -0.65 -5.45 12.26
C ASN A 69 -1.25 -6.27 11.11
N ALA A 70 -2.44 -6.86 11.29
CA ALA A 70 -3.06 -7.73 10.29
C ALA A 70 -3.28 -7.06 8.91
N SER A 71 -3.38 -5.73 8.87
CA SER A 71 -3.53 -4.94 7.64
C SER A 71 -2.20 -4.44 7.05
N LEU A 72 -1.06 -4.80 7.64
CA LEU A 72 0.27 -4.29 7.28
C LEU A 72 0.61 -4.57 5.82
N ASP A 73 0.54 -5.81 5.38
CA ASP A 73 0.91 -6.17 4.00
C ASP A 73 0.10 -5.39 2.97
N ARG A 74 -1.23 -5.35 3.14
CA ARG A 74 -2.13 -4.69 2.21
C ARG A 74 -1.91 -3.18 2.20
N GLY A 75 -1.85 -2.55 3.38
CA GLY A 75 -1.61 -1.11 3.51
C GLY A 75 -0.26 -0.70 2.94
N TYR A 76 0.79 -1.46 3.28
CA TYR A 76 2.15 -1.18 2.84
C TYR A 76 2.32 -1.33 1.33
N ALA A 77 1.82 -2.44 0.75
CA ALA A 77 1.92 -2.67 -0.68
C ALA A 77 1.20 -1.59 -1.49
N LEU A 78 -0.03 -1.20 -1.09
CA LEU A 78 -0.79 -0.14 -1.74
C LEU A 78 -0.11 1.23 -1.60
N ALA A 79 0.42 1.55 -0.42
CA ALA A 79 1.15 2.79 -0.21
C ALA A 79 2.41 2.85 -1.08
N LYS A 80 3.21 1.78 -1.15
CA LYS A 80 4.37 1.70 -2.04
C LYS A 80 3.97 1.87 -3.50
N TRP A 81 2.86 1.27 -3.91
CA TRP A 81 2.34 1.40 -5.26
C TRP A 81 1.97 2.83 -5.63
N VAL A 82 1.15 3.49 -4.81
CA VAL A 82 0.75 4.88 -5.02
C VAL A 82 1.97 5.81 -5.07
N ASN A 83 2.89 5.68 -4.12
CA ASN A 83 4.08 6.53 -4.09
C ASN A 83 5.00 6.30 -5.29
N TRP A 84 5.08 5.07 -5.80
CA TRP A 84 5.82 4.77 -7.02
C TRP A 84 5.17 5.39 -8.25
N LEU A 85 3.84 5.32 -8.38
CA LEU A 85 3.11 5.96 -9.48
C LEU A 85 3.33 7.48 -9.46
N VAL A 86 3.20 8.12 -8.30
CA VAL A 86 3.47 9.55 -8.16
C VAL A 86 4.92 9.86 -8.53
N LYS A 87 5.90 9.07 -8.07
CA LYS A 87 7.30 9.24 -8.46
C LYS A 87 7.50 9.13 -9.98
N ALA A 88 6.87 8.15 -10.62
CA ALA A 88 7.04 7.87 -12.05
C ALA A 88 6.42 8.96 -12.94
N PHE A 89 5.29 9.54 -12.51
CA PHE A 89 4.52 10.49 -13.33
C PHE A 89 4.66 11.96 -12.90
N ALA A 90 5.27 12.24 -11.75
CA ALA A 90 5.63 13.60 -11.31
C ALA A 90 7.17 13.76 -11.20
N PRO A 91 7.94 13.62 -12.30
CA PRO A 91 9.41 13.63 -12.25
C PRO A 91 10.01 14.96 -11.81
N ALA A 92 9.23 16.05 -11.86
CA ALA A 92 9.64 17.36 -11.35
C ALA A 92 9.66 17.45 -9.81
N VAL A 93 9.04 16.48 -9.11
CA VAL A 93 8.91 16.48 -7.64
C VAL A 93 9.86 15.45 -7.06
N ASP A 94 11.09 15.88 -6.80
CA ASP A 94 12.19 14.98 -6.42
C ASP A 94 12.11 14.55 -4.94
N ARG A 95 11.73 15.45 -4.03
CA ARG A 95 11.70 15.17 -2.59
C ARG A 95 10.57 14.19 -2.24
N PRO A 96 10.84 13.14 -1.44
CA PRO A 96 9.80 12.20 -1.00
C PRO A 96 8.63 12.86 -0.27
N LEU A 97 8.90 13.84 0.61
CA LEU A 97 7.85 14.53 1.37
C LEU A 97 6.91 15.32 0.46
N ASP A 98 7.45 16.03 -0.52
CA ASP A 98 6.65 16.78 -1.50
C ASP A 98 5.77 15.83 -2.33
N ARG A 99 6.25 14.61 -2.64
CA ARG A 99 5.42 13.56 -3.26
C ARG A 99 4.32 13.06 -2.34
N TYR A 100 4.57 12.96 -1.04
CA TYR A 100 3.54 12.60 -0.05
C TYR A 100 2.46 13.68 0.05
N ASP A 101 2.82 14.95 -0.12
CA ASP A 101 1.86 16.06 -0.16
C ASP A 101 0.93 15.95 -1.38
N LEU A 102 1.44 15.52 -2.55
CA LEU A 102 0.59 15.22 -3.71
C LEU A 102 -0.40 14.07 -3.42
N VAL A 103 0.06 13.02 -2.76
CA VAL A 103 -0.81 11.89 -2.36
C VAL A 103 -1.87 12.37 -1.37
N ARG A 104 -1.50 13.21 -0.39
CA ARG A 104 -2.43 13.78 0.60
C ARG A 104 -3.47 14.68 -0.07
N ALA A 105 -3.05 15.52 -1.01
CA ALA A 105 -3.92 16.34 -1.84
C ALA A 105 -4.95 15.49 -2.60
N ALA A 106 -4.50 14.38 -3.22
CA ALA A 106 -5.38 13.44 -3.88
C ALA A 106 -6.36 12.74 -2.91
N ALA A 107 -5.91 12.38 -1.71
CA ALA A 107 -6.76 11.81 -0.66
C ALA A 107 -7.84 12.79 -0.19
N GLN A 108 -7.58 14.10 -0.28
CA GLN A 108 -8.53 15.18 0.02
C GLN A 108 -9.46 15.51 -1.15
N GLY A 109 -9.41 14.73 -2.24
CA GLY A 109 -10.30 14.88 -3.40
C GLY A 109 -9.80 15.85 -4.46
N GLN A 110 -8.59 16.38 -4.35
CA GLN A 110 -8.00 17.19 -5.42
C GLN A 110 -7.68 16.30 -6.61
N ALA A 111 -8.03 16.75 -7.81
CA ALA A 111 -7.88 15.92 -8.99
C ALA A 111 -6.41 15.83 -9.41
N MET A 112 -5.89 14.60 -9.53
CA MET A 112 -4.47 14.36 -9.84
C MET A 112 -3.99 15.03 -11.14
N HIS A 113 -4.87 15.25 -12.13
CA HIS A 113 -4.51 15.95 -13.36
C HIS A 113 -4.21 17.45 -13.15
N GLN A 114 -4.72 18.05 -12.07
CA GLN A 114 -4.40 19.42 -11.67
C GLN A 114 -3.07 19.48 -10.90
N LEU A 115 -2.82 18.44 -10.08
CA LEU A 115 -1.59 18.32 -9.29
C LEU A 115 -0.37 17.96 -10.15
N VAL A 116 -0.58 17.11 -11.16
CA VAL A 116 0.46 16.57 -12.04
C VAL A 116 0.01 16.68 -13.50
N PRO A 117 0.35 17.79 -14.19
CA PRO A 117 -0.01 17.98 -15.59
C PRO A 117 0.52 16.85 -16.48
N GLY A 118 -0.36 16.28 -17.31
CA GLY A 118 0.00 15.20 -18.24
C GLY A 118 -0.04 13.78 -17.65
N ILE A 119 -0.44 13.62 -16.37
CA ILE A 119 -0.67 12.29 -15.80
C ILE A 119 -1.77 11.55 -16.57
N PRO A 120 -1.55 10.27 -16.98
CA PRO A 120 -2.60 9.48 -17.61
C PRO A 120 -3.83 9.30 -16.71
N SER A 121 -5.04 9.39 -17.28
CA SER A 121 -6.30 9.34 -16.51
C SER A 121 -6.46 8.06 -15.68
N ASN A 122 -6.03 6.92 -16.21
CA ASN A 122 -6.06 5.64 -15.50
C ASN A 122 -5.11 5.64 -14.28
N VAL A 123 -3.91 6.23 -14.39
CA VAL A 123 -2.97 6.38 -13.28
C VAL A 123 -3.56 7.33 -12.22
N ALA A 124 -4.11 8.47 -12.63
CA ALA A 124 -4.79 9.39 -11.74
C ALA A 124 -5.93 8.72 -10.95
N ALA A 125 -6.72 7.86 -11.62
CA ALA A 125 -7.79 7.10 -10.98
C ALA A 125 -7.30 6.03 -10.00
N ILE A 126 -6.16 5.37 -10.29
CA ILE A 126 -5.52 4.43 -9.35
C ILE A 126 -5.02 5.20 -8.11
N VAL A 127 -4.28 6.30 -8.31
CA VAL A 127 -3.77 7.12 -7.20
C VAL A 127 -4.92 7.60 -6.33
N HIS A 128 -5.98 8.16 -6.92
CA HIS A 128 -7.13 8.66 -6.16
C HIS A 128 -7.77 7.55 -5.30
N ARG A 129 -8.00 6.36 -5.84
CA ARG A 129 -8.66 5.26 -5.11
C ARG A 129 -7.89 4.80 -3.88
N HIS A 130 -6.57 4.83 -3.91
CA HIS A 130 -5.72 4.32 -2.84
C HIS A 130 -5.00 5.42 -2.06
N ALA A 131 -5.24 6.70 -2.39
CA ALA A 131 -4.54 7.84 -1.78
C ALA A 131 -4.71 7.87 -0.27
N SER A 132 -5.92 7.67 0.26
CA SER A 132 -6.16 7.71 1.71
C SER A 132 -5.38 6.63 2.47
N VAL A 133 -5.30 5.41 1.92
CA VAL A 133 -4.49 4.32 2.48
C VAL A 133 -3.01 4.70 2.47
N ALA A 134 -2.53 5.22 1.32
CA ALA A 134 -1.15 5.65 1.18
C ALA A 134 -0.79 6.80 2.13
N THR A 135 -1.69 7.77 2.33
CA THR A 135 -1.49 8.88 3.28
C THR A 135 -1.33 8.37 4.71
N VAL A 136 -2.21 7.49 5.19
CA VAL A 136 -2.12 6.93 6.55
C VAL A 136 -0.79 6.21 6.78
N ILE A 137 -0.37 5.38 5.82
CA ILE A 137 0.90 4.65 5.90
C ILE A 137 2.11 5.59 5.78
N ASN A 138 2.07 6.58 4.89
CA ASN A 138 3.13 7.57 4.76
C ASN A 138 3.34 8.35 6.05
N ASP A 139 2.25 8.87 6.64
CA ASP A 139 2.30 9.63 7.89
C ASP A 139 2.80 8.76 9.04
N PHE A 140 2.40 7.49 9.12
CA PHE A 140 2.94 6.52 10.08
C PHE A 140 4.45 6.35 9.91
N TYR A 141 4.94 6.11 8.69
CA TYR A 141 6.37 5.90 8.48
C TYR A 141 7.20 7.17 8.68
N VAL A 142 6.66 8.35 8.39
CA VAL A 142 7.31 9.62 8.76
C VAL A 142 7.50 9.65 10.28
N LYS A 143 6.42 9.55 11.05
CA LYS A 143 6.48 9.56 12.53
C LYS A 143 7.40 8.48 13.10
N LEU A 144 7.30 7.25 12.60
CA LEU A 144 8.12 6.13 13.03
C LEU A 144 9.62 6.38 12.84
N HIS A 145 10.01 7.02 11.74
CA HIS A 145 11.42 7.23 11.39
C HIS A 145 12.00 8.54 11.90
N SER A 146 11.22 9.62 11.92
CA SER A 146 11.70 10.95 12.28
C SER A 146 11.36 11.40 13.69
N GLU A 147 10.40 10.77 14.37
CA GLU A 147 9.90 11.22 15.69
C GLU A 147 10.11 10.16 16.78
N ASP A 148 9.41 9.02 16.72
CA ASP A 148 9.48 7.97 17.74
C ASP A 148 9.40 6.57 17.12
N ARG A 149 10.41 5.74 17.37
CA ARG A 149 10.47 4.32 16.94
C ARG A 149 9.39 3.44 17.58
N ARG A 150 8.69 3.95 18.60
CA ARG A 150 7.54 3.31 19.25
C ARG A 150 6.20 3.84 18.74
N THR A 151 6.20 4.65 17.68
CA THR A 151 4.95 5.12 17.05
C THR A 151 4.06 3.90 16.77
N PRO A 152 2.84 3.85 17.31
CA PRO A 152 1.96 2.71 17.12
C PRO A 152 1.50 2.64 15.66
N TYR A 153 1.38 1.41 15.16
CA TYR A 153 0.81 1.16 13.84
C TYR A 153 -0.65 1.66 13.78
N PRO A 154 -1.06 2.42 12.74
CA PRO A 154 -2.36 3.08 12.65
C PRO A 154 -3.49 2.12 12.24
N ARG A 155 -3.64 1.04 13.02
CA ARG A 155 -4.54 -0.08 12.73
C ARG A 155 -5.96 0.37 12.40
N ASP A 156 -6.63 1.03 13.34
CA ASP A 156 -8.06 1.34 13.23
C ASP A 156 -8.36 2.23 12.02
N GLN A 157 -7.51 3.24 11.78
CA GLN A 157 -7.66 4.14 10.63
C GLN A 157 -7.49 3.37 9.31
N LEU A 158 -6.50 2.48 9.25
CA LEU A 158 -6.22 1.75 8.03
C LEU A 158 -7.28 0.67 7.75
N GLU A 159 -7.69 -0.07 8.78
CA GLU A 159 -8.74 -1.09 8.69
C GLU A 159 -10.09 -0.46 8.25
N ALA A 160 -10.44 0.72 8.77
CA ALA A 160 -11.61 1.46 8.33
C ALA A 160 -11.58 1.81 6.83
N LEU A 161 -10.41 2.17 6.28
CA LEU A 161 -10.26 2.48 4.85
C LEU A 161 -10.30 1.21 3.98
N LEU A 162 -9.64 0.14 4.44
CA LEU A 162 -9.49 -1.10 3.68
C LEU A 162 -10.76 -1.97 3.63
N TRP A 163 -11.63 -1.84 4.64
CA TRP A 163 -12.84 -2.63 4.78
C TRP A 163 -14.13 -1.79 4.74
N GLY A 164 -14.07 -0.49 4.99
CA GLY A 164 -15.22 0.42 4.83
C GLY A 164 -15.69 0.57 3.38
N THR A 165 -14.86 0.17 2.41
CA THR A 165 -15.23 0.07 0.99
C THR A 165 -15.99 -1.22 0.64
N ALA A 166 -16.03 -2.22 1.54
CA ALA A 166 -16.70 -3.50 1.30
C ALA A 166 -18.21 -3.50 1.61
N SER A 167 -18.75 -2.43 2.21
CA SER A 167 -20.17 -2.33 2.60
C SER A 167 -21.05 -1.57 1.59
N ALA A 168 -20.54 -1.27 0.40
CA ALA A 168 -21.29 -0.61 -0.67
C ALA A 168 -21.49 -1.57 -1.86
N THR A 169 -22.27 -2.62 -1.63
CA THR A 169 -22.89 -3.49 -2.65
C THR A 169 -24.27 -3.89 -2.17
#